data_AF-A0A7V6GN37-F1
#
_entry.id   AF-A0A7V6GN37-F1
#
_cell.length_a   1.000
_cell.length_b   1.000
_cell.length_c   1.000
_cell.angle_alpha   90.00
_cell.angle_beta   90.00
_cell.angle_gamma   90.00
#
_symmetry.space_group_name_H-M   'P 1'
#
loop_
_entity.id
_entity.type
_entity.pdbx_description
1 polymer ?
#
loop_
_entity_poly.entity_id
_entity_poly.type
_entity_poly.pdbx_seq_one_letter_code
_entity_poly.pdbx_strand_id
1 'polypeptide(L)'
;MRYFAAGVGNKQEKITKKNFYEILLEELKILEIRFSNYLIKEINENQFYYIKQQLLIKEILKVTGSDKPYQIITFNYTNYEKENFLNIHGDLSFPIFGISLEDDKKISPEANIFTKRKRRVKNDLLSIGKFIKNEYNDLIFYGTSFNKMDYDHFKRIIDKWGGGKMYFCYSNYNGKNMREDHKENVEEFIDGLYYNEFFNLRENDQLDEAIGINIDWEKYIKQFLVINLLD
;
A
#
# COMPACT_ATOMS: atom_id res chain seq x y z
N MET A 1 -27.64 19.79 14.22
CA MET A 1 -28.30 18.51 14.58
C MET A 1 -29.10 18.06 13.37
N ARG A 2 -28.66 17.02 12.65
CA ARG A 2 -29.37 16.50 11.47
C ARG A 2 -30.02 15.17 11.83
N TYR A 3 -31.32 15.06 11.60
CA TYR A 3 -32.10 13.83 11.77
C TYR A 3 -32.14 13.09 10.43
N PHE A 4 -31.79 11.80 10.42
CA PHE A 4 -32.13 10.92 9.31
C PHE A 4 -33.42 10.17 9.68
N ALA A 5 -34.45 10.34 8.86
CA ALA A 5 -35.72 9.66 9.02
C ALA A 5 -35.69 8.35 8.24
N ALA A 6 -35.80 7.24 8.95
CA ALA A 6 -36.30 5.99 8.41
C ALA A 6 -37.53 5.60 9.23
N GLY A 7 -38.72 5.64 8.62
CA GLY A 7 -39.87 4.90 9.13
C GLY A 7 -39.55 3.40 9.04
N VAL A 8 -39.96 2.51 9.94
CA VAL A 8 -41.22 2.42 10.68
C VAL A 8 -40.92 1.73 12.02
N GLY A 9 -41.36 2.33 13.13
CA GLY A 9 -41.17 1.80 14.49
C GLY A 9 -40.55 2.81 15.44
N ASN A 10 -41.38 3.67 16.04
CA ASN A 10 -40.96 4.75 16.95
C ASN A 10 -40.31 4.21 18.24
N LYS A 11 -38.99 4.06 18.23
CA LYS A 11 -38.11 4.52 19.29
C LYS A 11 -37.04 5.39 18.62
N GLN A 12 -37.09 6.70 18.83
CA GLN A 12 -35.94 7.55 18.57
C GLN A 12 -34.84 7.11 19.54
N GLU A 13 -34.00 6.16 19.13
CA GLU A 13 -32.83 5.81 19.91
C GLU A 13 -31.94 7.04 19.99
N LYS A 14 -31.76 7.55 21.21
CA LYS A 14 -30.86 8.64 21.49
C LYS A 14 -29.44 8.16 21.15
N ILE A 15 -28.90 8.61 20.03
CA ILE A 15 -27.52 8.27 19.62
C ILE A 15 -26.58 8.80 20.70
N THR A 16 -25.97 7.89 21.46
CA THR A 16 -24.89 8.22 22.37
C THR A 16 -23.59 8.35 21.59
N LYS A 17 -22.58 9.03 22.16
CA LYS A 17 -21.25 9.14 21.54
C LYS A 17 -20.67 7.77 21.18
N LYS A 18 -20.90 6.74 22.00
CA LYS A 18 -20.45 5.36 21.74
C LYS A 18 -21.21 4.72 20.57
N ASN A 19 -22.54 4.81 20.58
CA ASN A 19 -23.38 4.25 19.51
C ASN A 19 -23.07 4.92 18.16
N PHE A 20 -22.66 6.19 18.16
CA PHE A 20 -22.27 6.88 16.93
C PHE A 20 -21.09 6.22 16.23
N TYR A 21 -20.00 5.91 16.95
CA TYR A 21 -18.82 5.28 16.34
C TYR A 21 -19.09 3.83 15.92
N GLU A 22 -19.93 3.10 16.66
CA GLU A 22 -20.36 1.76 16.28
C GLU A 22 -21.19 1.79 14.98
N ILE A 23 -22.15 2.72 14.86
CA ILE A 23 -22.93 2.92 13.63
C ILE A 23 -22.01 3.29 12.45
N LEU A 24 -21.06 4.21 12.65
CA LEU A 24 -20.10 4.57 11.60
C LEU A 24 -19.24 3.38 11.16
N LEU A 25 -18.85 2.50 12.09
CA LEU A 25 -18.09 1.30 11.75
C LEU A 25 -18.92 0.32 10.92
N GLU A 26 -20.22 0.19 11.20
CA GLU A 26 -21.12 -0.63 10.38
C GLU A 26 -21.32 -0.03 8.98
N GLU A 27 -21.50 1.29 8.87
CA GLU A 27 -21.56 1.96 7.56
C GLU A 27 -20.26 1.77 6.76
N LEU A 28 -19.11 1.83 7.41
CA LEU A 28 -17.82 1.56 6.78
C LEU A 28 -17.73 0.12 6.25
N LYS A 29 -18.20 -0.87 7.01
CA LYS A 29 -18.25 -2.27 6.55
C LYS A 29 -19.18 -2.45 5.36
N ILE A 30 -20.33 -1.76 5.34
CA ILE A 30 -21.24 -1.79 4.19
C ILE A 30 -20.56 -1.21 2.95
N LEU A 31 -19.83 -0.10 3.10
CA LEU A 31 -19.05 0.49 2.01
C LEU A 31 -17.98 -0.48 1.49
N GLU A 32 -17.25 -1.13 2.38
CA GLU A 32 -16.24 -2.14 2.04
C GLU A 32 -16.83 -3.32 1.27
N ILE A 33 -18.00 -3.83 1.68
CA ILE A 33 -18.71 -4.89 0.95
C ILE A 33 -19.10 -4.43 -0.46
N ARG A 34 -19.62 -3.20 -0.60
CA ARG A 34 -19.96 -2.64 -1.91
C ARG A 34 -18.73 -2.49 -2.80
N PHE A 35 -17.61 -2.07 -2.22
CA PHE A 35 -16.34 -1.95 -2.91
C PHE A 35 -15.80 -3.32 -3.36
N SER A 36 -15.88 -4.34 -2.50
CA SER A 36 -15.58 -5.73 -2.87
C SER A 36 -16.39 -6.18 -4.09
N ASN A 37 -17.72 -5.98 -4.05
CA ASN A 37 -18.59 -6.36 -5.16
C ASN A 37 -18.22 -5.63 -6.46
N TYR A 38 -17.86 -4.36 -6.37
CA TYR A 38 -17.35 -3.59 -7.50
C TYR A 38 -16.06 -4.21 -8.06
N LEU A 39 -15.06 -4.49 -7.22
CA LEU A 39 -13.80 -5.10 -7.66
C LEU A 39 -14.01 -6.48 -8.30
N ILE A 40 -14.87 -7.32 -7.70
CA ILE A 40 -15.21 -8.64 -8.25
C ILE A 40 -15.80 -8.50 -9.65
N LYS A 41 -16.70 -7.54 -9.85
CA LYS A 41 -17.28 -7.25 -11.17
C LYS A 41 -16.20 -6.83 -12.16
N GLU A 42 -15.34 -5.86 -11.82
CA GLU A 42 -14.27 -5.37 -12.70
C GLU A 42 -13.27 -6.49 -13.08
N ILE A 43 -12.95 -7.39 -12.15
CA ILE A 43 -12.07 -8.54 -12.41
C ILE A 43 -12.75 -9.51 -13.38
N ASN A 44 -14.02 -9.83 -13.15
CA ASN A 44 -14.77 -10.76 -13.99
C ASN A 44 -14.99 -10.22 -15.42
N GLU A 45 -15.14 -8.90 -15.57
CA GLU A 45 -15.24 -8.23 -16.87
C GLU A 45 -13.88 -8.13 -17.59
N ASN A 46 -12.77 -8.26 -16.87
CA ASN A 46 -11.41 -8.22 -17.40
C ASN A 46 -10.76 -9.61 -17.47
N GLN A 47 -11.05 -10.33 -18.55
CA GLN A 47 -10.56 -11.71 -18.80
C GLN A 47 -9.03 -11.86 -18.73
N PHE A 48 -8.27 -10.79 -18.89
CA PHE A 48 -6.81 -10.80 -18.88
C PHE A 48 -6.21 -10.25 -17.58
N TYR A 49 -7.00 -9.98 -16.54
CA TYR A 49 -6.53 -9.36 -15.30
C TYR A 49 -5.35 -10.15 -14.68
N TYR A 50 -5.54 -11.44 -14.40
CA TYR A 50 -4.50 -12.27 -13.79
C TYR A 50 -3.30 -12.48 -14.73
N ILE A 51 -3.52 -12.59 -16.04
CA ILE A 51 -2.42 -12.68 -17.01
C ILE A 51 -1.56 -11.41 -16.97
N LYS A 52 -2.19 -10.23 -16.94
CA LYS A 52 -1.50 -8.94 -16.83
C LYS A 52 -0.76 -8.81 -15.49
N GLN A 53 -1.37 -9.28 -14.39
CA GLN A 53 -0.74 -9.31 -13.07
C GLN A 53 0.54 -10.17 -13.09
N GLN A 54 0.49 -11.34 -13.73
CA GLN A 54 1.65 -12.24 -13.84
C GLN A 54 2.75 -11.69 -14.76
N LEU A 55 2.37 -11.08 -15.89
CA LEU A 55 3.32 -10.42 -16.78
C LEU A 55 4.02 -9.25 -16.08
N LEU A 56 3.27 -8.46 -15.31
CA LEU A 56 3.82 -7.35 -14.54
C LEU A 56 4.92 -7.82 -13.58
N ILE A 57 4.67 -8.88 -12.80
CA ILE A 57 5.67 -9.40 -11.85
C ILE A 57 6.94 -9.85 -12.58
N LYS A 58 6.78 -10.62 -13.67
CA LYS A 58 7.92 -11.07 -14.49
C LYS A 58 8.75 -9.91 -15.02
N GLU A 59 8.08 -8.85 -15.46
CA GLU A 59 8.76 -7.66 -15.96
C GLU A 59 9.50 -6.93 -14.85
N ILE A 60 8.88 -6.75 -13.67
CA ILE A 60 9.54 -6.14 -12.50
C ILE A 60 10.82 -6.91 -12.15
N LEU A 61 10.73 -8.24 -11.97
CA LEU A 61 11.87 -9.07 -11.59
C LEU A 61 13.00 -9.01 -12.63
N LYS A 62 12.62 -9.04 -13.93
CA LYS A 62 13.58 -8.92 -15.02
C LYS A 62 14.36 -7.60 -14.97
N VAL A 63 13.68 -6.48 -14.71
CA VAL A 63 14.33 -5.15 -14.72
C VAL A 63 15.10 -4.87 -13.44
N THR A 64 14.68 -5.41 -12.29
CA THR A 64 15.42 -5.26 -11.03
C THR A 64 16.57 -6.26 -10.90
N GLY A 65 16.72 -7.19 -11.85
CA GLY A 65 17.71 -8.26 -11.80
C GLY A 65 17.51 -9.20 -10.60
N SER A 66 16.28 -9.29 -10.10
CA SER A 66 15.95 -10.07 -8.91
C SER A 66 15.51 -11.47 -9.31
N ASP A 67 16.26 -12.47 -8.86
CA ASP A 67 15.92 -13.88 -9.02
C ASP A 67 15.12 -14.42 -7.83
N LYS A 68 14.58 -15.64 -7.97
CA LYS A 68 13.91 -16.33 -6.86
C LYS A 68 14.94 -16.71 -5.77
N PRO A 69 14.56 -16.68 -4.47
CA PRO A 69 13.20 -16.49 -3.96
C PRO A 69 12.83 -15.02 -3.68
N TYR A 70 11.57 -14.65 -3.99
CA TYR A 70 10.96 -13.38 -3.61
C TYR A 70 9.62 -13.60 -2.91
N GLN A 71 9.13 -12.57 -2.22
CA GLN A 71 7.85 -12.54 -1.54
C GLN A 71 7.10 -11.25 -1.90
N ILE A 72 5.77 -11.34 -2.07
CA ILE A 72 4.95 -10.18 -2.42
C ILE A 72 4.16 -9.72 -1.20
N ILE A 73 4.38 -8.49 -0.75
CA ILE A 73 3.48 -7.82 0.19
C ILE A 73 2.58 -6.92 -0.63
N THR A 74 1.30 -7.23 -0.68
CA THR A 74 0.36 -6.52 -1.56
C THR A 74 -0.64 -5.70 -0.75
N PHE A 75 -0.85 -4.49 -1.25
CA PHE A 75 -1.87 -3.55 -0.81
C PHE A 75 -3.13 -3.69 -1.67
N ASN A 76 -3.08 -4.50 -2.74
CA ASN A 76 -4.26 -4.87 -3.51
C ASN A 76 -5.08 -5.93 -2.77
N TYR A 77 -6.38 -5.97 -3.06
CA TYR A 77 -7.33 -6.93 -2.50
C TYR A 77 -7.38 -8.26 -3.24
N THR A 78 -6.68 -8.38 -4.37
CA THR A 78 -6.68 -9.56 -5.23
C THR A 78 -5.56 -10.52 -4.87
N ASN A 79 -5.85 -11.81 -5.00
CA ASN A 79 -4.88 -12.87 -4.77
C ASN A 79 -3.95 -13.03 -5.98
N TYR A 80 -2.78 -13.62 -5.74
CA TYR A 80 -1.87 -14.06 -6.79
C TYR A 80 -1.93 -15.59 -6.91
N GLU A 81 -2.19 -16.10 -8.11
CA GLU A 81 -2.40 -17.55 -8.30
C GLU A 81 -1.11 -18.39 -8.15
N LYS A 82 0.04 -17.83 -8.53
CA LYS A 82 1.31 -18.56 -8.69
C LYS A 82 2.43 -18.06 -7.80
N GLU A 83 2.16 -17.02 -7.01
CA GLU A 83 3.17 -16.33 -6.24
C GLU A 83 2.88 -16.47 -4.75
N ASN A 84 3.95 -16.45 -3.95
CA ASN A 84 3.80 -16.35 -2.52
C ASN A 84 3.54 -14.89 -2.15
N PHE A 85 2.37 -14.60 -1.58
CA PHE A 85 1.94 -13.24 -1.29
C PHE A 85 1.30 -13.11 0.09
N LEU A 86 1.31 -11.88 0.62
CA LEU A 86 0.64 -11.49 1.84
C LEU A 86 -0.14 -10.20 1.59
N ASN A 87 -1.46 -10.26 1.69
CA ASN A 87 -2.31 -9.08 1.61
C ASN A 87 -2.27 -8.34 2.94
N ILE A 88 -2.09 -7.02 2.93
CA ILE A 88 -2.13 -6.21 4.15
C ILE A 88 -3.37 -5.32 4.29
N HIS A 89 -4.18 -5.20 3.24
CA HIS A 89 -5.46 -4.49 3.27
C HIS A 89 -6.67 -5.45 3.29
N GLY A 90 -6.45 -6.75 3.48
CA GLY A 90 -7.51 -7.77 3.37
C GLY A 90 -7.62 -8.33 1.95
N ASP A 91 -8.71 -9.03 1.65
CA ASP A 91 -8.95 -9.66 0.35
C ASP A 91 -10.31 -9.26 -0.22
N LEU A 92 -10.70 -9.81 -1.37
CA LEU A 92 -12.00 -9.55 -1.97
C LEU A 92 -13.17 -9.98 -1.09
N SER A 93 -13.01 -10.92 -0.16
CA SER A 93 -14.10 -11.30 0.76
C SER A 93 -14.21 -10.32 1.92
N PHE A 94 -13.09 -9.77 2.38
CA PHE A 94 -13.03 -8.85 3.51
C PHE A 94 -12.05 -7.70 3.24
N PRO A 95 -12.38 -6.76 2.33
CA PRO A 95 -11.53 -5.59 2.12
C PRO A 95 -11.62 -4.71 3.36
N ILE A 96 -10.47 -4.19 3.80
CA ILE A 96 -10.40 -3.31 4.95
C ILE A 96 -9.89 -1.95 4.49
N PHE A 97 -10.73 -0.96 4.66
CA PHE A 97 -10.37 0.44 4.64
C PHE A 97 -9.97 0.86 6.05
N GLY A 98 -9.01 1.77 6.13
CA GLY A 98 -8.66 2.34 7.40
C GLY A 98 -7.42 3.19 7.34
N ILE A 99 -7.29 3.99 8.38
CA ILE A 99 -6.08 4.75 8.66
C ILE A 99 -5.09 3.82 9.37
N SER A 100 -3.82 3.92 8.98
CA SER A 100 -2.73 3.52 9.83
C SER A 100 -2.03 4.78 10.31
N LEU A 101 -1.67 4.80 11.59
CA LEU A 101 -0.98 5.92 12.20
C LEU A 101 0.21 5.36 12.99
N GLU A 102 1.36 6.00 12.86
CA GLU A 102 2.61 5.57 13.48
C GLU A 102 2.52 5.48 15.02
N ASP A 103 1.68 6.33 15.63
CA ASP A 103 1.56 6.43 17.08
C ASP A 103 0.12 6.17 17.56
N ASP A 104 -0.14 4.92 17.94
CA ASP A 104 -1.37 4.49 18.61
C ASP A 104 -1.75 5.38 19.81
N LYS A 105 -0.78 6.06 20.45
CA LYS A 105 -1.04 6.93 21.60
C LYS A 105 -1.71 8.25 21.22
N LYS A 106 -1.66 8.65 19.94
CA LYS A 106 -2.34 9.84 19.41
C LYS A 106 -3.77 9.55 18.96
N ILE A 107 -4.19 8.28 18.97
CA ILE A 107 -5.53 7.88 18.55
C ILE A 107 -6.44 7.90 19.76
N SER A 108 -7.52 8.68 19.68
CA SER A 108 -8.58 8.60 20.69
C SER A 108 -9.09 7.15 20.82
N PRO A 109 -9.40 6.67 22.03
CA PRO A 109 -9.92 5.32 22.22
C PRO A 109 -11.09 4.97 21.29
N GLU A 110 -11.92 5.97 20.96
CA GLU A 110 -13.07 5.83 20.07
C GLU A 110 -12.68 5.69 18.59
N ALA A 111 -11.65 6.40 18.11
CA ALA A 111 -11.18 6.28 16.73
C ALA A 111 -10.39 4.99 16.47
N ASN A 112 -9.90 4.35 17.53
CA ASN A 112 -9.08 3.15 17.43
C ASN A 112 -9.80 2.00 16.70
N ILE A 113 -11.14 1.91 16.79
CA ILE A 113 -11.93 0.85 16.15
C ILE A 113 -11.87 0.89 14.61
N PHE A 114 -11.51 2.03 14.02
CA PHE A 114 -11.40 2.21 12.57
C PHE A 114 -10.00 1.93 12.01
N THR A 115 -9.01 1.74 12.88
CA THR A 115 -7.61 1.57 12.45
C THR A 115 -7.42 0.20 11.80
N LYS A 116 -6.61 0.15 10.72
CA LYS A 116 -6.23 -1.12 10.08
C LYS A 116 -5.67 -2.10 11.10
N ARG A 117 -4.79 -1.61 11.99
CA ARG A 117 -4.24 -2.37 13.11
C ARG A 117 -5.34 -2.99 13.97
N LYS A 118 -6.26 -2.23 14.56
CA LYS A 118 -7.30 -2.80 15.45
C LYS A 118 -8.21 -3.80 14.72
N ARG A 119 -8.52 -3.51 13.46
CA ARG A 119 -9.39 -4.35 12.62
C ARG A 119 -8.69 -5.62 12.11
N ARG A 120 -7.36 -5.66 12.11
CA ARG A 120 -6.53 -6.81 11.65
C ARG A 120 -5.63 -7.47 12.69
N VAL A 121 -5.48 -6.91 13.91
CA VAL A 121 -4.60 -7.45 14.97
C VAL A 121 -4.91 -8.91 15.30
N LYS A 122 -6.14 -9.37 15.06
CA LYS A 122 -6.49 -10.78 15.26
C LYS A 122 -5.89 -11.71 14.19
N ASN A 123 -5.50 -11.21 13.02
CA ASN A 123 -5.19 -12.03 11.85
C ASN A 123 -3.80 -11.76 11.20
N ASP A 124 -3.18 -10.57 11.29
CA ASP A 124 -2.19 -10.22 10.23
C ASP A 124 -0.85 -9.54 10.59
N LEU A 125 -0.60 -9.11 11.82
CA LEU A 125 0.71 -8.48 12.14
C LEU A 125 1.79 -9.51 12.50
N LEU A 126 1.40 -10.68 12.99
CA LEU A 126 2.33 -11.78 13.28
C LEU A 126 2.77 -12.52 12.01
N SER A 127 2.17 -12.24 10.85
CA SER A 127 2.44 -12.95 9.59
C SER A 127 3.58 -12.33 8.79
N ILE A 128 3.78 -11.00 8.79
CA ILE A 128 4.82 -10.34 7.97
C ILE A 128 6.22 -10.89 8.29
N GLY A 129 6.63 -10.91 9.56
CA GLY A 129 7.95 -11.42 9.95
C GLY A 129 8.12 -12.92 9.64
N LYS A 130 7.06 -13.72 9.81
CA LYS A 130 7.08 -15.15 9.43
C LYS A 130 7.11 -15.35 7.91
N PHE A 131 6.58 -14.40 7.16
CA PHE A 131 6.45 -14.45 5.71
C PHE A 131 7.76 -14.09 5.02
N ILE A 132 8.41 -13.00 5.45
CA ILE A 132 9.66 -12.51 4.86
C ILE A 132 10.85 -13.42 5.19
N LYS A 133 10.87 -14.04 6.38
CA LYS A 133 11.87 -15.02 6.88
C LYS A 133 13.35 -14.55 6.94
N ASN A 134 13.79 -13.69 6.04
CA ASN A 134 15.15 -13.16 5.94
C ASN A 134 15.22 -11.77 6.57
N GLU A 135 16.30 -11.48 7.30
CA GLU A 135 16.50 -10.19 7.99
C GLU A 135 17.06 -9.10 7.08
N TYR A 136 17.51 -9.43 5.87
CA TYR A 136 18.13 -8.48 4.92
C TYR A 136 17.69 -8.77 3.50
N ASN A 137 17.01 -7.82 2.85
CA ASN A 137 16.43 -7.98 1.52
C ASN A 137 16.58 -6.72 0.66
N ASP A 138 16.64 -6.92 -0.66
CA ASP A 138 16.29 -5.89 -1.62
C ASP A 138 14.76 -5.68 -1.57
N LEU A 139 14.32 -4.42 -1.60
CA LEU A 139 12.90 -4.08 -1.52
C LEU A 139 12.44 -3.49 -2.85
N ILE A 140 11.38 -4.05 -3.42
CA ILE A 140 10.79 -3.56 -4.67
C ILE A 140 9.40 -3.02 -4.39
N PHE A 141 9.24 -1.72 -4.56
CA PHE A 141 7.98 -1.01 -4.48
C PHE A 141 7.44 -0.80 -5.89
N TYR A 142 6.20 -1.22 -6.14
CA TYR A 142 5.53 -0.98 -7.40
C TYR A 142 4.14 -0.39 -7.20
N GLY A 143 3.86 0.67 -7.96
CA GLY A 143 2.57 1.37 -7.94
C GLY A 143 2.70 2.80 -7.43
N THR A 144 1.64 3.57 -7.64
CA THR A 144 1.62 5.02 -7.36
C THR A 144 1.14 5.37 -5.96
N SER A 145 0.76 4.38 -5.15
CA SER A 145 0.07 4.60 -3.88
C SER A 145 1.03 4.56 -2.67
N PHE A 146 2.02 5.45 -2.63
CA PHE A 146 2.81 5.72 -1.42
C PHE A 146 2.01 6.60 -0.45
N ASN A 147 0.93 6.03 0.08
CA ASN A 147 0.00 6.77 0.90
C ASN A 147 0.56 7.00 2.32
N LYS A 148 0.51 8.25 2.80
CA LYS A 148 0.84 8.64 4.19
C LYS A 148 0.14 7.78 5.24
N MET A 149 -1.06 7.27 4.93
CA MET A 149 -1.85 6.39 5.79
C MET A 149 -1.28 4.96 5.92
N ASP A 150 -0.21 4.63 5.20
CA ASP A 150 0.45 3.33 5.22
C ASP A 150 1.96 3.44 5.54
N TYR A 151 2.46 4.65 5.85
CA TYR A 151 3.89 4.88 6.13
C TYR A 151 4.42 4.05 7.29
N ASP A 152 3.61 3.81 8.31
CA ASP A 152 3.99 2.96 9.43
C ASP A 152 4.28 1.50 9.01
N HIS A 153 3.55 0.98 8.02
CA HIS A 153 3.78 -0.35 7.46
C HIS A 153 5.06 -0.35 6.64
N PHE A 154 5.22 0.65 5.76
CA PHE A 154 6.43 0.78 4.94
C PHE A 154 7.69 0.95 5.80
N LYS A 155 7.67 1.85 6.78
CA LYS A 155 8.77 2.08 7.73
C LYS A 155 9.17 0.81 8.45
N ARG A 156 8.20 0.09 9.00
CA ARG A 156 8.46 -1.20 9.67
C ARG A 156 9.05 -2.25 8.74
N ILE A 157 8.65 -2.25 7.46
CA ILE A 157 9.21 -3.17 6.48
C ILE A 157 10.68 -2.83 6.21
N ILE A 158 10.95 -1.56 5.94
CA ILE A 158 12.29 -1.06 5.61
C ILE A 158 13.24 -1.23 6.80
N ASP A 159 12.85 -0.75 7.98
CA ASP A 159 13.71 -0.75 9.17
C ASP A 159 14.08 -2.17 9.65
N LYS A 160 13.22 -3.17 9.41
CA LYS A 160 13.42 -4.54 9.92
C LYS A 160 13.97 -5.53 8.91
N TRP A 161 13.64 -5.35 7.63
CA TRP A 161 13.93 -6.33 6.59
C TRP A 161 14.55 -5.71 5.34
N GLY A 162 14.74 -4.41 5.33
CA GLY A 162 15.56 -3.72 4.34
C GLY A 162 17.05 -3.91 4.59
N GLY A 163 17.84 -3.03 4.00
CA GLY A 163 19.30 -3.03 4.08
C GLY A 163 19.97 -3.21 2.73
N GLY A 164 19.30 -3.90 1.79
CA GLY A 164 19.71 -3.99 0.38
C GLY A 164 19.32 -2.77 -0.44
N LYS A 165 19.17 -2.96 -1.75
CA LYS A 165 18.67 -1.93 -2.68
C LYS A 165 17.17 -1.77 -2.57
N MET A 166 16.70 -0.53 -2.65
CA MET A 166 15.29 -0.21 -2.82
C MET A 166 15.01 0.19 -4.27
N TYR A 167 14.03 -0.44 -4.88
CA TYR A 167 13.57 -0.13 -6.24
C TYR A 167 12.16 0.45 -6.17
N PHE A 168 11.94 1.62 -6.78
CA PHE A 168 10.61 2.23 -6.92
C PHE A 168 10.17 2.20 -8.37
N CYS A 169 9.39 1.19 -8.73
CA CYS A 169 8.97 0.90 -10.09
C CYS A 169 7.58 1.49 -10.39
N TYR A 170 7.39 1.96 -11.63
CA TYR A 170 6.08 2.41 -12.11
C TYR A 170 5.81 1.97 -13.56
N SER A 171 4.57 2.17 -13.99
CA SER A 171 4.17 2.01 -15.39
C SER A 171 3.40 3.22 -15.88
N ASN A 172 3.45 3.49 -17.17
CA ASN A 172 2.51 4.41 -17.80
C ASN A 172 1.06 3.98 -17.54
N TYR A 173 0.18 4.95 -17.37
CA TYR A 173 -1.23 4.72 -17.08
C TYR A 173 -2.09 5.52 -18.05
N ASN A 174 -3.02 4.85 -18.74
CA ASN A 174 -3.92 5.47 -19.74
C ASN A 174 -3.20 6.37 -20.78
N GLY A 175 -2.03 5.94 -21.25
CA GLY A 175 -1.22 6.70 -22.21
C GLY A 175 -0.44 7.88 -21.64
N LYS A 176 -0.59 8.19 -20.35
CA LYS A 176 0.22 9.19 -19.63
C LYS A 176 1.52 8.55 -19.14
N ASN A 177 2.64 9.25 -19.35
CA ASN A 177 3.89 8.94 -18.67
C ASN A 177 3.78 9.36 -17.19
N MET A 178 3.95 8.40 -16.29
CA MET A 178 3.79 8.62 -14.85
C MET A 178 5.12 8.95 -14.14
N ARG A 179 6.20 9.22 -14.87
CA ARG A 179 7.54 9.44 -14.30
C ARG A 179 7.55 10.52 -13.22
N GLU A 180 7.16 11.73 -13.57
CA GLU A 180 7.27 12.88 -12.67
C GLU A 180 6.33 12.71 -11.48
N ASP A 181 5.06 12.35 -11.73
CA ASP A 181 4.10 12.01 -10.66
C ASP A 181 4.68 10.93 -9.71
N HIS A 182 5.34 9.90 -10.23
CA HIS A 182 5.92 8.84 -9.41
C HIS A 182 7.15 9.31 -8.64
N LYS A 183 8.03 10.12 -9.28
CA LYS A 183 9.19 10.73 -8.62
C LYS A 183 8.76 11.58 -7.44
N GLU A 184 7.80 12.50 -7.65
CA GLU A 184 7.24 13.34 -6.59
C GLU A 184 6.67 12.49 -5.44
N ASN A 185 5.92 11.44 -5.73
CA ASN A 185 5.37 10.55 -4.69
C ASN A 185 6.46 9.80 -3.91
N VAL A 186 7.55 9.40 -4.56
CA VAL A 186 8.69 8.75 -3.89
C VAL A 186 9.45 9.74 -3.03
N GLU A 187 9.66 10.97 -3.51
CA GLU A 187 10.29 12.03 -2.72
C GLU A 187 9.48 12.33 -1.45
N GLU A 188 8.16 12.55 -1.58
CA GLU A 188 7.27 12.74 -0.42
C GLU A 188 7.30 11.56 0.55
N PHE A 189 7.41 10.34 0.03
CA PHE A 189 7.50 9.12 0.82
C PHE A 189 8.80 9.05 1.62
N ILE A 190 9.94 9.25 0.97
CA ILE A 190 11.26 9.25 1.62
C ILE A 190 11.31 10.37 2.67
N ASP A 191 10.79 11.56 2.37
CA ASP A 191 10.66 12.65 3.34
C ASP A 191 9.81 12.31 4.56
N GLY A 192 8.69 11.63 4.31
CA GLY A 192 7.82 11.17 5.38
C GLY A 192 8.49 10.16 6.29
N LEU A 193 9.37 9.32 5.76
CA LEU A 193 10.06 8.28 6.52
C LEU A 193 11.31 8.77 7.25
N TYR A 194 12.13 9.59 6.57
CA TYR A 194 13.51 9.94 6.89
C TYR A 194 13.73 11.46 6.79
N TYR A 195 12.90 12.20 7.52
CA TYR A 195 12.92 13.67 7.52
C TYR A 195 14.34 14.22 7.71
N ASN A 196 14.83 14.96 6.73
CA ASN A 196 16.16 15.59 6.64
C ASN A 196 17.38 14.68 6.41
N GLU A 197 17.26 13.35 6.39
CA GLU A 197 18.43 12.48 6.19
C GLU A 197 18.98 12.56 4.75
N PHE A 198 18.10 12.78 3.78
CA PHE A 198 18.45 12.91 2.36
C PHE A 198 18.45 14.37 1.86
N PHE A 199 18.47 15.35 2.77
CA PHE A 199 18.42 16.78 2.41
C PHE A 199 19.67 17.23 1.64
N ASN A 200 20.85 16.83 2.11
CA ASN A 200 22.12 17.20 1.49
C ASN A 200 22.32 16.58 0.09
N LEU A 201 21.77 15.37 -0.14
CA LEU A 201 21.79 14.73 -1.46
C LEU A 201 20.89 15.48 -2.47
N ARG A 202 19.82 16.12 -1.98
CA ARG A 202 18.92 16.93 -2.81
C ARG A 202 19.47 18.29 -3.17
N GLU A 203 20.12 19.00 -2.25
CA GLU A 203 20.69 20.31 -2.55
C GLU A 203 21.81 20.26 -3.60
N ASN A 204 22.45 19.11 -3.77
CA ASN A 204 23.55 18.94 -4.71
C ASN A 204 23.14 18.34 -6.07
N ASP A 205 21.85 18.18 -6.37
CA ASP A 205 21.33 17.38 -7.51
C ASP A 205 21.88 15.93 -7.53
N GLN A 206 22.50 15.47 -6.44
CA GLN A 206 23.08 14.14 -6.29
C GLN A 206 22.04 13.09 -5.96
N LEU A 207 20.82 13.50 -5.58
CA LEU A 207 19.69 12.59 -5.52
C LEU A 207 19.45 12.02 -6.92
N ASP A 208 19.52 12.83 -7.98
CA ASP A 208 19.36 12.35 -9.36
C ASP A 208 20.51 11.41 -9.81
N GLU A 209 21.69 11.46 -9.19
CA GLU A 209 22.82 10.54 -9.43
C GLU A 209 22.79 9.28 -8.53
N ALA A 210 22.36 9.39 -7.28
CA ALA A 210 22.12 8.27 -6.36
C ALA A 210 20.89 7.46 -6.76
N ILE A 211 19.94 8.12 -7.42
CA ILE A 211 18.84 7.55 -8.18
C ILE A 211 19.41 7.01 -9.51
N GLY A 212 19.67 5.71 -9.59
CA GLY A 212 19.99 5.06 -10.85
C GLY A 212 18.80 5.03 -11.81
N ILE A 213 18.52 6.12 -12.52
CA ILE A 213 17.50 6.17 -13.59
C ILE A 213 18.09 5.54 -14.84
N ASN A 214 17.78 4.27 -15.08
CA ASN A 214 18.14 3.64 -16.35
C ASN A 214 17.10 4.04 -17.42
N ILE A 215 17.51 4.89 -18.36
CA ILE A 215 16.70 5.32 -19.49
C ILE A 215 17.11 4.47 -20.69
N ASP A 216 16.23 3.56 -21.14
CA ASP A 216 16.34 2.92 -22.45
C ASP A 216 15.06 3.19 -23.26
N TRP A 217 15.24 3.82 -24.42
CA TRP A 217 14.17 4.22 -25.32
C TRP A 217 14.05 3.16 -26.42
N GLU A 218 13.00 2.32 -26.38
CA GLU A 218 12.18 2.00 -27.58
C GLU A 218 11.08 0.92 -27.45
N LYS A 219 10.84 0.27 -26.30
CA LYS A 219 9.61 -0.55 -26.17
C LYS A 219 9.22 -0.76 -24.72
N TYR A 220 8.04 -0.23 -24.36
CA TYR A 220 7.43 -0.24 -23.03
C TYR A 220 8.15 0.71 -22.03
N ILE A 221 7.63 1.93 -21.89
CA ILE A 221 8.16 2.92 -20.96
C ILE A 221 7.78 2.51 -19.52
N LYS A 222 8.73 1.86 -18.84
CA LYS A 222 8.79 1.69 -17.38
C LYS A 222 10.14 2.22 -16.94
N GLN A 223 10.18 3.04 -15.90
CA GLN A 223 11.43 3.47 -15.27
C GLN A 223 11.34 3.17 -13.77
N PHE A 224 12.48 3.11 -13.09
CA PHE A 224 12.54 2.86 -11.67
C PHE A 224 13.60 3.75 -11.02
N LEU A 225 13.39 4.08 -9.75
CA LEU A 225 14.35 4.78 -8.91
C LEU A 225 15.05 3.74 -8.03
N VAL A 226 16.38 3.78 -7.95
CA VAL A 226 17.17 2.91 -7.06
C VAL A 226 17.71 3.74 -5.91
N ILE A 227 17.55 3.27 -4.68
CA ILE A 227 18.15 3.88 -3.49
C ILE A 227 18.96 2.81 -2.75
N ASN A 228 20.20 3.13 -2.40
CA ASN A 228 21.05 2.30 -1.54
C ASN A 228 20.87 2.72 -0.08
N LEU A 229 20.64 1.76 0.82
CA LEU A 229 20.41 2.02 2.25
C LEU A 229 21.69 2.07 3.09
N LEU A 230 22.86 1.86 2.49
CA LEU A 230 24.15 1.77 3.17
C LEU A 230 25.11 2.95 2.92
N ASP A 231 24.64 4.02 2.28
CA ASP A 231 25.40 5.26 2.08
C ASP A 231 24.95 6.38 3.05
#